data_AF-K0RC63-F1
#
_entry.id   AF-K0RC63-F1
#
_cell.length_a   1.000
_cell.length_b   1.000
_cell.length_c   1.000
_cell.angle_alpha   90.00
_cell.angle_beta   90.00
_cell.angle_gamma   90.00
#
_symmetry.space_group_name_H-M   'P 1'
#
loop_
_entity.id
_entity.type
_entity.pdbx_description
1 polymer ?
#
loop_
_entity_poly.entity_id
_entity_poly.type
_entity_poly.pdbx_seq_one_letter_code
_entity_poly.pdbx_strand_id
1 'polypeptide(L)'
;MKELDDANASLKAAHDERERDYEEEISKLDNAERDLLDRISKLNGLKDETAKRYGNEDASDDDIVNINAGGTIVDVKRGTLCQLKGTRLEALFSGRWEKKLQKDSSGRIFLDVNPTAFQAIVDYLNELSISAEDDPPQLPRVNEEHQHILDHQLELFGLRSSRHPESTVLNQKSHFDLIHDWLGKGDSDFKLLYRSSRDGSSPITFHSKCNSQGRTVTFIETENGLILGGYSDVSWSTPTSPYNPHRNPHRRSIGGNTSSTQSHSNEAFVFVLSGEHIAAPCKLISRDGSNIVNNSGWGPTFGRKNNISDLLVTYGNVSLNIGKSYEALPFGDAHDLSNGSFKIKDMEVFQVVEKPGNKTDNESESDNLRNKLLQVKRIDKFTDNINQGINTKWTSLQSVESKVLALEESFKTEEQLVCSLAGGSTKDIISLNVSGTRMTTMRDTLMVIEDSVLARQFDDTKWTDQGSAKRALKEWEPEDVSKWAKGIEGIPESVAESLKENKITGRELVALNIDGLKMLGIERPGTLCLLIDEINILKRANQDHVTLIEHSPYCFGLILDYLRLKHLHAQGLAKEPRLPVASDPQLSRYQKVVKYYFPGDSSKLLLG
;
A
#
# COMPACT_ATOMS: atom_id res chain seq x y z
N MET A 1 -40.37 5.04 -61.91
CA MET A 1 -41.21 5.02 -60.69
C MET A 1 -40.88 3.81 -59.84
N LYS A 2 -41.10 2.58 -60.32
CA LYS A 2 -40.74 1.35 -59.59
C LYS A 2 -39.28 1.32 -59.08
N GLU A 3 -38.30 1.68 -59.93
CA GLU A 3 -36.88 1.77 -59.52
C GLU A 3 -36.64 2.80 -58.41
N LEU A 4 -37.41 3.89 -58.38
CA LEU A 4 -37.33 4.91 -57.34
C LEU A 4 -37.96 4.42 -56.03
N ASP A 5 -39.06 3.67 -56.11
CA ASP A 5 -39.71 3.05 -54.96
C ASP A 5 -38.81 1.97 -54.33
N ASP A 6 -38.16 1.14 -55.17
CA ASP A 6 -37.21 0.12 -54.74
C ASP A 6 -35.94 0.75 -54.10
N ALA A 7 -35.45 1.87 -54.65
CA ALA A 7 -34.33 2.63 -54.09
C ALA A 7 -34.68 3.28 -52.73
N ASN A 8 -35.88 3.86 -52.61
CA ASN A 8 -36.37 4.43 -51.35
C ASN A 8 -36.58 3.36 -50.27
N ALA A 9 -37.10 2.19 -50.63
CA ALA A 9 -37.24 1.06 -49.71
C ALA A 9 -35.87 0.54 -49.22
N SER A 10 -34.88 0.48 -50.12
CA SER A 10 -33.50 0.08 -49.78
C SER A 10 -32.83 1.09 -48.85
N LEU A 11 -33.00 2.39 -49.12
CA LEU A 11 -32.45 3.47 -48.28
C LEU A 11 -33.08 3.46 -46.88
N LYS A 12 -34.40 3.23 -46.79
CA LYS A 12 -35.09 3.10 -45.51
C LYS A 12 -34.59 1.89 -44.72
N ALA A 13 -34.44 0.73 -45.35
CA ALA A 13 -33.95 -0.47 -44.69
C ALA A 13 -32.54 -0.28 -44.11
N ALA A 14 -31.63 0.36 -44.86
CA ALA A 14 -30.27 0.67 -44.39
C ALA A 14 -30.26 1.69 -43.24
N HIS A 15 -31.14 2.70 -43.27
CA HIS A 15 -31.32 3.63 -42.17
C HIS A 15 -31.81 2.92 -40.90
N ASP A 16 -32.86 2.10 -41.02
CA ASP A 16 -33.45 1.37 -39.89
C ASP A 16 -32.46 0.35 -39.30
N GLU A 17 -31.60 -0.26 -40.11
CA GLU A 17 -30.51 -1.14 -39.64
C GLU A 17 -29.46 -0.36 -38.84
N ARG A 18 -29.03 0.79 -39.35
CA ARG A 18 -28.06 1.65 -38.67
C ARG A 18 -28.57 2.16 -37.32
N GLU A 19 -29.85 2.55 -37.23
CA GLU A 19 -30.46 2.96 -35.97
C GLU A 19 -30.52 1.82 -34.96
N ARG A 20 -30.89 0.60 -35.39
CA ARG A 20 -30.88 -0.58 -34.49
C ARG A 20 -29.49 -0.88 -33.96
N ASP A 21 -28.46 -0.87 -34.81
CA ASP A 21 -27.08 -1.09 -34.39
C ASP A 21 -26.62 -0.02 -33.39
N TYR A 22 -27.01 1.24 -33.61
CA TYR A 22 -26.70 2.33 -32.69
C TYR A 22 -27.38 2.15 -31.33
N GLU A 23 -28.69 1.85 -31.32
CA GLU A 23 -29.45 1.58 -30.09
C GLU A 23 -28.88 0.39 -29.30
N GLU A 24 -28.41 -0.66 -29.99
CA GLU A 24 -27.78 -1.82 -29.35
C GLU A 24 -26.49 -1.43 -28.60
N GLU A 25 -25.62 -0.64 -29.22
CA GLU A 25 -24.36 -0.20 -28.60
C GLU A 25 -24.60 0.77 -27.42
N ILE A 26 -25.57 1.68 -27.55
CA ILE A 26 -25.97 2.56 -26.44
C ILE A 26 -26.55 1.74 -25.28
N SER A 27 -27.38 0.73 -25.56
CA SER A 27 -27.94 -0.15 -24.52
C SER A 27 -26.85 -0.89 -23.75
N LYS A 28 -25.79 -1.38 -24.42
CA LYS A 28 -24.65 -2.02 -23.75
C LYS A 28 -23.92 -1.05 -22.83
N LEU A 29 -23.66 0.18 -23.29
CA LEU A 29 -23.01 1.23 -22.51
C LEU A 29 -23.83 1.59 -21.26
N ASP A 30 -25.14 1.78 -21.41
CA ASP A 30 -26.02 2.14 -20.29
C ASP A 30 -26.16 1.01 -19.28
N ASN A 31 -26.12 -0.25 -19.73
CA ASN A 31 -26.12 -1.41 -18.83
C ASN A 31 -24.82 -1.50 -18.03
N ALA A 32 -23.66 -1.27 -18.65
CA ALA A 32 -22.37 -1.25 -17.96
C ALA A 32 -22.29 -0.10 -16.93
N GLU A 33 -22.76 1.09 -17.31
CA GLU A 33 -22.84 2.23 -16.40
C GLU A 33 -23.74 1.94 -15.18
N ARG A 34 -24.91 1.35 -15.40
CA ARG A 34 -25.85 0.97 -14.34
C ARG A 34 -25.26 -0.07 -13.39
N ASP A 35 -24.55 -1.06 -13.92
CA ASP A 35 -23.87 -2.09 -13.11
C ASP A 35 -22.80 -1.48 -12.20
N LEU A 36 -21.99 -0.56 -12.73
CA LEU A 36 -20.99 0.16 -11.93
C LEU A 36 -21.62 1.01 -10.84
N LEU A 37 -22.69 1.73 -11.14
CA LEU A 37 -23.42 2.53 -10.14
C LEU A 37 -24.02 1.65 -9.04
N ASP A 38 -24.58 0.49 -9.38
CA ASP A 38 -25.12 -0.46 -8.39
C ASP A 38 -24.00 -1.02 -7.49
N ARG A 39 -22.86 -1.40 -8.07
CA ARG A 39 -21.68 -1.86 -7.31
C ARG A 39 -21.13 -0.79 -6.36
N ILE A 40 -20.99 0.45 -6.83
CA ILE A 40 -20.57 1.58 -5.98
C ILE A 40 -21.56 1.81 -4.84
N SER A 41 -22.86 1.81 -5.14
CA SER A 41 -23.92 1.98 -4.14
C SER A 41 -23.87 0.87 -3.10
N LYS A 42 -23.73 -0.39 -3.53
CA LYS A 42 -23.61 -1.55 -2.66
C LYS A 42 -22.35 -1.50 -1.79
N LEU A 43 -21.21 -1.11 -2.36
CA LEU A 43 -19.95 -0.96 -1.61
C LEU A 43 -20.07 0.13 -0.55
N ASN A 44 -20.65 1.28 -0.90
CA ASN A 44 -20.88 2.37 0.05
C ASN A 44 -21.86 1.97 1.15
N GLY A 45 -22.96 1.30 0.80
CA GLY A 45 -23.91 0.75 1.77
C GLY A 45 -23.23 -0.21 2.76
N LEU A 46 -22.36 -1.10 2.27
CA LEU A 46 -21.61 -2.02 3.11
C LEU A 46 -20.61 -1.28 4.03
N LYS A 47 -19.94 -0.24 3.52
CA LYS A 47 -19.06 0.64 4.33
C LYS A 47 -19.83 1.35 5.43
N ASP A 48 -21.01 1.89 5.12
CA ASP A 48 -21.88 2.59 6.07
C ASP A 48 -22.44 1.64 7.14
N GLU A 49 -22.90 0.45 6.74
CA GLU A 49 -23.35 -0.59 7.68
C GLU A 49 -22.23 -1.03 8.62
N THR A 50 -21.01 -1.18 8.08
CA THR A 50 -19.81 -1.51 8.86
C THR A 50 -19.48 -0.39 9.84
N ALA A 51 -19.51 0.88 9.40
CA ALA A 51 -19.28 2.04 10.25
C ALA A 51 -20.33 2.16 11.36
N LYS A 52 -21.61 1.93 11.07
CA LYS A 52 -22.68 1.90 12.10
C LYS A 52 -22.45 0.81 13.13
N ARG A 53 -22.08 -0.40 12.66
CA ARG A 53 -21.93 -1.57 13.53
C ARG A 53 -20.66 -1.49 14.39
N TYR A 54 -19.52 -1.15 13.77
CA TYR A 54 -18.20 -1.26 14.39
C TYR A 54 -17.47 0.07 14.54
N GLY A 55 -17.98 1.15 13.96
CA GLY A 55 -17.31 2.44 13.98
C GLY A 55 -17.72 3.36 15.12
N ASN A 56 -17.13 4.55 15.07
CA ASN A 56 -17.49 5.72 15.84
C ASN A 56 -18.00 6.80 14.88
N GLU A 57 -19.29 7.13 14.94
CA GLU A 57 -19.93 8.13 14.07
C GLU A 57 -19.45 9.56 14.37
N ASP A 58 -18.93 9.78 15.58
CA ASP A 58 -18.40 11.07 16.04
C ASP A 58 -16.89 11.23 15.79
N ALA A 59 -16.26 10.28 15.08
CA ALA A 59 -14.83 10.33 14.82
C ALA A 59 -14.45 11.58 14.00
N SER A 60 -13.51 12.37 14.52
CA SER A 60 -13.03 13.60 13.90
C SER A 60 -11.53 13.51 13.60
N ASP A 61 -11.09 14.21 12.56
CA ASP A 61 -9.67 14.34 12.22
C ASP A 61 -8.87 15.03 13.35
N ASP A 62 -9.54 15.81 14.21
CA ASP A 62 -8.93 16.45 15.37
C ASP A 62 -8.82 15.55 16.61
N ASP A 63 -9.40 14.34 16.58
CA ASP A 63 -9.29 13.39 17.69
C ASP A 63 -7.83 12.99 17.92
N ILE A 64 -7.44 12.88 19.20
CA ILE A 64 -6.18 12.25 19.58
C ILE A 64 -6.41 10.74 19.72
N VAL A 65 -5.67 9.98 18.92
CA VAL A 65 -5.67 8.53 18.95
C VAL A 65 -4.49 8.06 19.81
N ASN A 66 -4.80 7.40 20.94
CA ASN A 66 -3.78 6.82 21.82
C ASN A 66 -3.47 5.38 21.38
N ILE A 67 -2.23 5.14 20.95
CA ILE A 67 -1.78 3.87 20.39
C ILE A 67 -0.69 3.28 21.26
N ASN A 68 -0.82 2.01 21.64
CA ASN A 68 0.25 1.19 22.20
C ASN A 68 0.89 0.37 21.05
N ALA A 69 1.97 0.90 20.48
CA ALA A 69 2.73 0.25 19.43
C ALA A 69 3.82 -0.63 20.07
N GLY A 70 3.53 -1.92 20.26
CA GLY A 70 4.50 -2.89 20.74
C GLY A 70 5.10 -2.63 22.13
N GLY A 71 4.45 -1.80 22.97
CA GLY A 71 4.92 -1.37 24.29
C GLY A 71 5.24 0.11 24.41
N THR A 72 5.39 0.83 23.29
CA THR A 72 5.59 2.28 23.26
C THR A 72 4.26 2.98 23.03
N ILE A 73 3.98 4.02 23.82
CA ILE A 73 2.76 4.80 23.70
C ILE A 73 3.00 5.95 22.74
N VAL A 74 2.16 6.05 21.72
CA VAL A 74 2.20 7.09 20.70
C VAL A 74 0.83 7.76 20.64
N ASP A 75 0.83 9.08 20.82
CA ASP A 75 -0.38 9.91 20.73
C ASP A 75 -0.31 10.71 19.43
N VAL A 76 -1.29 10.53 18.54
CA VAL A 76 -1.28 11.14 17.20
C VAL A 76 -2.68 11.62 16.85
N LYS A 77 -2.79 12.72 16.09
CA LYS A 77 -4.08 13.13 15.52
C LYS A 77 -4.59 12.10 14.53
N ARG A 78 -5.90 11.83 14.55
CA ARG A 78 -6.55 10.96 13.57
C ARG A 78 -6.31 11.45 12.14
N GLY A 79 -6.40 12.76 11.92
CA GLY A 79 -6.13 13.37 10.61
C GLY A 79 -4.74 13.05 10.07
N THR A 80 -3.71 13.00 10.91
CA THR A 80 -2.34 12.65 10.51
C THR A 80 -2.24 11.19 10.05
N LEU A 81 -2.89 10.25 10.77
CA LEU A 81 -2.91 8.83 10.39
C LEU A 81 -3.74 8.57 9.13
N CYS A 82 -4.73 9.42 8.87
CA CYS A 82 -5.68 9.31 7.77
C CYS A 82 -5.39 10.24 6.57
N GLN A 83 -4.25 10.94 6.58
CA GLN A 83 -3.93 11.93 5.54
C GLN A 83 -3.65 11.27 4.17
N LEU A 84 -3.11 10.05 4.15
CA LEU A 84 -2.85 9.29 2.94
C LEU A 84 -4.04 8.37 2.60
N LYS A 85 -4.90 8.81 1.68
CA LYS A 85 -6.13 8.12 1.30
C LYS A 85 -5.88 6.80 0.58
N GLY A 86 -6.70 5.80 0.89
CA GLY A 86 -6.62 4.45 0.32
C GLY A 86 -5.51 3.58 0.91
N THR A 87 -4.81 4.06 1.95
CA THR A 87 -3.84 3.25 2.68
C THR A 87 -4.53 2.38 3.72
N ARG A 88 -3.87 1.27 4.10
CA ARG A 88 -4.39 0.43 5.20
C ARG A 88 -4.28 1.14 6.54
N LEU A 89 -3.33 2.07 6.69
CA LEU A 89 -3.24 2.93 7.86
C LEU A 89 -4.47 3.83 8.00
N GLU A 90 -4.89 4.50 6.93
CA GLU A 90 -6.11 5.30 6.93
C GLU A 90 -7.32 4.42 7.30
N ALA A 91 -7.48 3.28 6.65
CA ALA A 91 -8.54 2.33 6.92
C ALA A 91 -8.64 1.93 8.40
N LEU A 92 -7.51 1.59 9.02
CA LEU A 92 -7.42 1.25 10.45
C LEU A 92 -7.92 2.39 11.35
N PHE A 93 -7.57 3.64 11.03
CA PHE A 93 -7.79 4.79 11.91
C PHE A 93 -8.91 5.73 11.47
N SER A 94 -9.64 5.42 10.40
CA SER A 94 -10.73 6.26 9.88
C SER A 94 -11.96 6.35 10.80
N GLY A 95 -11.93 5.67 11.95
CA GLY A 95 -13.07 5.55 12.88
C GLY A 95 -14.08 4.47 12.48
N ARG A 96 -14.00 3.89 11.28
CA ARG A 96 -14.95 2.85 10.80
C ARG A 96 -14.88 1.54 11.57
N TRP A 97 -13.72 1.21 12.14
CA TRP A 97 -13.46 -0.05 12.84
C TRP A 97 -13.22 0.10 14.34
N GLU A 98 -13.45 1.28 14.90
CA GLU A 98 -13.05 1.69 16.26
C GLU A 98 -13.43 0.68 17.37
N LYS A 99 -14.60 0.04 17.27
CA LYS A 99 -15.10 -0.96 18.25
C LYS A 99 -14.50 -2.36 18.04
N LYS A 100 -13.97 -2.65 16.84
CA LYS A 100 -13.28 -3.91 16.53
C LYS A 100 -11.79 -3.84 16.83
N LEU A 101 -11.20 -2.65 16.93
CA LEU A 101 -9.78 -2.51 17.24
C LEU A 101 -9.48 -3.04 18.64
N GLN A 102 -8.48 -3.91 18.75
CA GLN A 102 -8.04 -4.43 20.03
C GLN A 102 -7.49 -3.29 20.89
N LYS A 103 -7.92 -3.26 22.16
CA LYS A 103 -7.47 -2.26 23.13
C LYS A 103 -6.71 -2.93 24.25
N ASP A 104 -5.64 -2.30 24.71
CA ASP A 104 -4.92 -2.78 25.89
C ASP A 104 -5.73 -2.57 27.18
N SER A 105 -5.19 -3.02 28.31
CA SER A 105 -5.83 -2.90 29.62
C SER A 105 -6.15 -1.46 30.04
N SER A 106 -5.45 -0.48 29.44
CA SER A 106 -5.65 0.96 29.66
C SER A 106 -6.61 1.60 28.65
N GLY A 107 -7.19 0.82 27.74
CA GLY A 107 -8.14 1.29 26.72
C GLY A 107 -7.50 1.93 25.49
N ARG A 108 -6.18 1.81 25.32
CA ARG A 108 -5.46 2.34 24.14
C ARG A 108 -5.51 1.33 23.00
N ILE A 109 -5.57 1.78 21.75
CA ILE A 109 -5.52 0.89 20.59
C ILE A 109 -4.16 0.18 20.60
N PHE A 110 -4.16 -1.15 20.57
CA PHE A 110 -2.93 -1.95 20.59
C PHE A 110 -2.57 -2.39 19.17
N LEU A 111 -1.30 -2.21 18.80
CA LEU A 111 -0.71 -2.74 17.58
C LEU A 111 0.54 -3.55 17.93
N ASP A 112 0.57 -4.84 17.54
CA ASP A 112 1.74 -5.71 17.77
C ASP A 112 2.81 -5.52 16.68
N VAL A 113 3.39 -4.32 16.66
CA VAL A 113 4.40 -3.88 15.69
C VAL A 113 5.68 -3.44 16.40
N ASN A 114 6.78 -3.28 15.67
CA ASN A 114 7.99 -2.72 16.25
C ASN A 114 7.78 -1.22 16.54
N PRO A 115 8.06 -0.76 17.78
CA PRO A 115 7.79 0.62 18.19
C PRO A 115 8.66 1.64 17.44
N THR A 116 9.93 1.33 17.19
CA THR A 116 10.87 2.25 16.53
C THR A 116 10.47 2.50 15.08
N ALA A 117 10.10 1.45 14.35
CA ALA A 117 9.61 1.57 12.98
C ALA A 117 8.25 2.28 12.91
N PHE A 118 7.35 2.01 13.85
CA PHE A 118 6.04 2.69 13.88
C PHE A 118 6.20 4.19 14.19
N GLN A 119 7.06 4.54 15.14
CA GLN A 119 7.35 5.95 15.45
C GLN A 119 7.93 6.67 14.22
N ALA A 120 8.87 6.05 13.49
CA ALA A 120 9.43 6.64 12.27
C ALA A 120 8.35 6.91 11.20
N ILE A 121 7.34 6.04 11.09
CA ILE A 121 6.19 6.26 10.20
C ILE A 121 5.37 7.47 10.66
N VAL A 122 5.09 7.58 11.95
CA VAL A 122 4.35 8.72 12.53
C VAL A 122 5.12 10.03 12.33
N ASP A 123 6.42 10.03 12.55
CA ASP A 123 7.28 11.20 12.34
C ASP A 123 7.28 11.63 10.87
N TYR A 124 7.38 10.68 9.94
CA TYR A 124 7.25 10.94 8.51
C TYR A 124 5.90 11.55 8.14
N LEU A 125 4.80 11.04 8.70
CA LEU A 125 3.46 11.58 8.46
C LEU A 125 3.31 12.98 9.04
N ASN A 126 3.89 13.27 10.20
CA ASN A 126 3.91 14.62 10.77
C ASN A 126 4.68 15.60 9.89
N GLU A 127 5.86 15.19 9.39
CA GLU A 127 6.66 16.00 8.46
C GLU A 127 5.91 16.22 7.15
N LEU A 128 5.27 15.19 6.61
CA LEU A 128 4.49 15.28 5.38
C LEU A 128 3.33 16.27 5.51
N SER A 129 2.69 16.36 6.67
CA SER A 129 1.60 17.31 6.91
C SER A 129 2.04 18.78 6.92
N ILE A 130 3.33 19.06 7.11
CA ILE A 130 3.88 20.43 7.14
C ILE A 130 4.76 20.75 5.93
N SER A 131 5.11 19.76 5.12
CA SER A 131 5.88 19.93 3.89
C SER A 131 5.06 20.53 2.75
N ALA A 132 5.74 21.23 1.84
CA ALA A 132 5.12 21.71 0.61
C ALA A 132 5.00 20.57 -0.42
N GLU A 133 4.03 20.65 -1.33
CA GLU A 133 3.80 19.61 -2.35
C GLU A 133 5.01 19.40 -3.27
N ASP A 134 5.79 20.46 -3.50
CA ASP A 134 6.98 20.47 -4.35
C ASP A 134 8.28 20.05 -3.62
N ASP A 135 8.25 19.94 -2.28
CA ASP A 135 9.36 19.47 -1.45
C ASP A 135 8.89 18.46 -0.38
N PRO A 136 8.47 17.25 -0.80
CA PRO A 136 8.00 16.24 0.13
C PRO A 136 9.16 15.66 0.96
N PRO A 137 8.90 15.23 2.20
CA PRO A 137 9.92 14.66 3.05
C PRO A 137 10.44 13.34 2.48
N GLN A 138 11.66 12.99 2.87
CA GLN A 138 12.22 11.69 2.52
C GLN A 138 11.44 10.57 3.22
N LEU A 139 11.39 9.39 2.59
CA LEU A 139 10.82 8.21 3.24
C LEU A 139 11.48 7.95 4.59
N PRO A 140 10.72 7.44 5.58
CA PRO A 140 11.24 7.20 6.92
C PRO A 140 12.44 6.24 6.84
N ARG A 141 13.42 6.48 7.70
CA ARG A 141 14.60 5.64 7.85
C ARG A 141 14.83 5.33 9.31
N VAL A 142 15.33 4.13 9.55
CA VAL A 142 15.79 3.68 10.86
C VAL A 142 17.23 3.20 10.73
N ASN A 143 17.87 2.81 11.83
CA ASN A 143 19.17 2.15 11.77
C ASN A 143 19.12 0.88 10.90
N GLU A 144 20.27 0.50 10.34
CA GLU A 144 20.36 -0.64 9.40
C GLU A 144 19.76 -1.94 9.96
N GLU A 145 19.89 -2.17 11.27
CA GLU A 145 19.31 -3.33 11.97
C GLU A 145 17.78 -3.38 11.85
N HIS A 146 17.08 -2.25 11.95
CA HIS A 146 15.61 -2.19 11.90
C HIS A 146 15.05 -1.84 10.51
N GLN A 147 15.88 -1.52 9.51
CA GLN A 147 15.40 -1.06 8.20
C GLN A 147 14.49 -2.08 7.52
N HIS A 148 14.82 -3.37 7.62
CA HIS A 148 13.98 -4.44 7.08
C HIS A 148 12.61 -4.54 7.81
N ILE A 149 12.55 -4.25 9.11
CA ILE A 149 11.29 -4.23 9.89
C ILE A 149 10.43 -3.04 9.48
N LEU A 150 11.05 -1.86 9.31
CA LEU A 150 10.37 -0.68 8.78
C LEU A 150 9.78 -0.97 7.40
N ASP A 151 10.53 -1.63 6.53
CA ASP A 151 10.07 -2.05 5.21
C ASP A 151 8.82 -2.95 5.29
N HIS A 152 8.80 -3.94 6.19
CA HIS A 152 7.62 -4.77 6.42
C HIS A 152 6.43 -3.97 6.95
N GLN A 153 6.65 -3.04 7.88
CA GLN A 153 5.57 -2.21 8.43
C GLN A 153 5.01 -1.23 7.40
N LEU A 154 5.86 -0.63 6.57
CA LEU A 154 5.40 0.20 5.45
C LEU A 154 4.51 -0.62 4.51
N GLU A 155 4.87 -1.87 4.21
CA GLU A 155 4.06 -2.75 3.34
C GLU A 155 2.75 -3.14 4.02
N LEU A 156 2.80 -3.51 5.30
CA LEU A 156 1.64 -3.84 6.13
C LEU A 156 0.60 -2.71 6.12
N PHE A 157 1.04 -1.47 6.32
CA PHE A 157 0.18 -0.30 6.38
C PHE A 157 -0.17 0.29 5.00
N GLY A 158 0.28 -0.34 3.91
CA GLY A 158 0.03 0.16 2.55
C GLY A 158 0.71 1.50 2.27
N LEU A 159 1.79 1.80 3.00
CA LEU A 159 2.65 2.97 2.84
C LEU A 159 3.83 2.69 1.90
N ARG A 160 4.21 1.40 1.75
CA ARG A 160 5.15 0.97 0.72
C ARG A 160 4.42 0.87 -0.61
N SER A 161 4.84 1.75 -1.50
CA SER A 161 4.38 1.91 -2.87
C SER A 161 2.97 2.48 -2.97
N SER A 162 2.91 3.78 -3.21
CA SER A 162 2.67 4.19 -4.59
C SER A 162 3.89 4.37 -5.51
N ARG A 163 5.14 4.31 -5.03
CA ARG A 163 6.33 4.34 -5.92
C ARG A 163 6.96 2.97 -6.10
N HIS A 164 7.35 2.63 -7.33
CA HIS A 164 8.19 1.46 -7.59
C HIS A 164 9.58 1.67 -6.95
N PRO A 165 10.15 0.70 -6.22
CA PRO A 165 11.38 0.89 -5.43
C PRO A 165 12.59 1.36 -6.25
N GLU A 166 12.60 1.07 -7.55
CA GLU A 166 13.64 1.52 -8.47
C GLU A 166 13.21 2.68 -9.39
N SER A 167 11.99 3.22 -9.29
CA SER A 167 11.51 4.30 -10.16
C SER A 167 11.43 5.63 -9.42
N THR A 168 12.06 6.66 -9.98
CA THR A 168 11.85 8.05 -9.55
C THR A 168 10.77 8.76 -10.36
N VAL A 169 10.45 8.25 -11.55
CA VAL A 169 9.41 8.78 -12.44
C VAL A 169 8.01 8.29 -12.04
N LEU A 170 7.85 7.00 -11.73
CA LEU A 170 6.58 6.42 -11.29
C LEU A 170 6.41 6.56 -9.78
N ASN A 171 5.77 7.65 -9.38
CA ASN A 171 5.45 7.95 -7.99
C ASN A 171 4.04 7.49 -7.53
N GLN A 172 3.24 6.92 -8.44
CA GLN A 172 1.86 6.45 -8.16
C GLN A 172 1.64 4.95 -8.44
N LYS A 173 1.01 4.24 -7.49
CA LYS A 173 0.81 2.77 -7.54
C LYS A 173 -0.11 2.43 -8.70
N SER A 174 -1.14 3.26 -8.85
CA SER A 174 -2.11 3.21 -9.92
C SER A 174 -1.44 3.19 -11.28
N HIS A 175 -0.38 3.98 -11.51
CA HIS A 175 0.35 3.96 -12.77
C HIS A 175 1.09 2.63 -12.99
N PHE A 176 1.67 2.07 -11.93
CA PHE A 176 2.38 0.80 -11.99
C PHE A 176 1.42 -0.37 -12.25
N ASP A 177 0.35 -0.46 -11.46
CA ASP A 177 -0.70 -1.48 -11.58
C ASP A 177 -1.36 -1.41 -12.98
N LEU A 178 -1.59 -0.19 -13.48
CA LEU A 178 -2.14 0.03 -14.82
C LEU A 178 -1.21 -0.45 -15.94
N ILE A 179 0.10 -0.22 -15.82
CA ILE A 179 1.06 -0.72 -16.80
C ILE A 179 1.11 -2.26 -16.75
N HIS A 180 1.07 -2.86 -15.55
CA HIS A 180 0.98 -4.31 -15.42
C HIS A 180 -0.29 -4.89 -16.05
N ASP A 181 -1.43 -4.24 -15.82
CA ASP A 181 -2.70 -4.58 -16.44
C ASP A 181 -2.61 -4.52 -17.97
N TRP A 182 -2.02 -3.45 -18.51
CA TRP A 182 -1.83 -3.30 -19.96
C TRP A 182 -0.87 -4.31 -20.59
N LEU A 183 0.04 -4.90 -19.82
CA LEU A 183 0.92 -5.97 -20.26
C LEU A 183 0.25 -7.35 -20.26
N GLY A 184 -0.92 -7.49 -19.63
CA GLY A 184 -1.72 -8.73 -19.62
C GLY A 184 -1.06 -9.92 -18.91
N LYS A 185 -0.02 -9.67 -18.11
CA LYS A 185 0.78 -10.68 -17.41
C LYS A 185 0.97 -10.27 -15.96
N GLY A 186 0.07 -10.73 -15.10
CA GLY A 186 -0.11 -10.30 -13.71
C GLY A 186 1.05 -10.57 -12.73
N ASP A 187 2.23 -10.99 -13.18
CA ASP A 187 3.40 -11.20 -12.30
C ASP A 187 4.73 -10.96 -13.04
N SER A 188 4.79 -9.92 -13.86
CA SER A 188 6.04 -9.47 -14.49
C SER A 188 6.82 -8.59 -13.50
N ASP A 189 8.11 -8.83 -13.28
CA ASP A 189 8.95 -7.91 -12.51
C ASP A 189 9.61 -6.89 -13.44
N PHE A 190 9.80 -5.66 -12.96
CA PHE A 190 10.55 -4.62 -13.67
C PHE A 190 11.94 -4.46 -13.06
N LYS A 191 12.96 -4.56 -13.92
CA LYS A 191 14.36 -4.36 -13.53
C LYS A 191 14.90 -3.10 -14.21
N LEU A 192 15.34 -2.11 -13.45
CA LEU A 192 15.87 -0.87 -14.01
C LEU A 192 17.16 -1.12 -14.82
N LEU A 193 17.15 -0.75 -16.10
CA LEU A 193 18.30 -0.83 -17.00
C LEU A 193 19.04 0.51 -17.09
N TYR A 194 18.29 1.59 -17.25
CA TYR A 194 18.82 2.92 -17.54
C TYR A 194 17.98 3.98 -16.83
N ARG A 195 18.65 4.99 -16.26
CA ARG A 195 18.03 6.23 -15.76
C ARG A 195 18.85 7.42 -16.23
N SER A 196 18.21 8.41 -16.85
CA SER A 196 18.94 9.53 -17.45
C SER A 196 19.67 10.40 -16.43
N SER A 197 19.09 10.60 -15.24
CA SER A 197 19.74 11.33 -14.14
C SER A 197 20.94 10.59 -13.53
N ARG A 198 20.98 9.24 -13.63
CA ARG A 198 22.08 8.40 -13.13
C ARG A 198 23.16 8.15 -14.18
N ASP A 199 22.75 7.83 -15.40
CA ASP A 199 23.62 7.28 -16.46
C ASP A 199 23.97 8.33 -17.54
N GLY A 200 23.24 9.44 -17.60
CA GLY A 200 23.38 10.51 -18.59
C GLY A 200 22.46 10.36 -19.80
N SER A 201 22.03 11.47 -20.39
CA SER A 201 20.94 11.55 -21.39
C SER A 201 21.34 11.30 -22.84
N SER A 202 22.52 10.72 -23.09
CA SER A 202 23.02 10.51 -24.46
C SER A 202 22.43 9.26 -25.11
N PRO A 203 22.09 9.29 -26.42
CA PRO A 203 21.67 8.10 -27.18
C PRO A 203 22.67 6.94 -27.08
N ILE A 204 23.97 7.26 -27.00
CA ILE A 204 25.05 6.28 -26.86
C ILE A 204 24.93 5.54 -25.53
N THR A 205 24.68 6.27 -24.44
CA THR A 205 24.46 5.69 -23.11
C THR A 205 23.24 4.78 -23.12
N PHE A 206 22.13 5.24 -23.69
CA PHE A 206 20.90 4.44 -23.80
C PHE A 206 21.18 3.11 -24.52
N HIS A 207 21.79 3.14 -25.70
CA HIS A 207 22.11 1.93 -26.46
C HIS A 207 23.11 1.01 -25.74
N SER A 208 24.04 1.56 -24.96
CA SER A 208 24.98 0.74 -24.17
C SER A 208 24.29 -0.06 -23.06
N LYS A 209 23.16 0.42 -22.55
CA LYS A 209 22.39 -0.19 -21.45
C LYS A 209 21.20 -1.02 -21.92
N CYS A 210 20.50 -0.58 -22.97
CA CYS A 210 19.18 -1.09 -23.34
C CYS A 210 19.17 -1.99 -24.58
N ASN A 211 20.26 -2.03 -25.36
CA ASN A 211 20.35 -2.94 -26.51
C ASN A 211 20.30 -4.40 -26.06
N SER A 212 19.60 -5.23 -26.83
CA SER A 212 19.50 -6.68 -26.65
C SER A 212 18.95 -7.13 -25.29
N GLN A 213 18.22 -6.27 -24.56
CA GLN A 213 17.64 -6.60 -23.26
C GLN A 213 16.25 -7.27 -23.33
N GLY A 214 15.73 -7.54 -24.53
CA GLY A 214 14.40 -8.13 -24.71
C GLY A 214 13.30 -7.08 -24.53
N ARG A 215 12.25 -7.48 -23.81
CA ARG A 215 11.06 -6.65 -23.57
C ARG A 215 11.40 -5.51 -22.62
N THR A 216 11.02 -4.28 -22.98
CA THR A 216 11.31 -3.09 -22.18
C THR A 216 10.11 -2.16 -22.08
N VAL A 217 10.01 -1.46 -20.96
CA VAL A 217 9.09 -0.34 -20.77
C VAL A 217 9.91 0.92 -20.46
N THR A 218 9.59 2.01 -21.14
CA THR A 218 10.24 3.30 -20.98
C THR A 218 9.26 4.27 -20.31
N PHE A 219 9.69 4.95 -19.26
CA PHE A 219 8.97 6.03 -18.59
C PHE A 219 9.75 7.34 -18.71
N ILE A 220 9.06 8.43 -19.00
CA ILE A 220 9.63 9.76 -19.21
C ILE A 220 8.81 10.74 -18.39
N GLU A 221 9.48 11.50 -17.52
CA GLU A 221 8.95 12.69 -16.86
C GLU A 221 9.54 13.93 -17.55
N THR A 222 8.71 14.86 -17.96
CA THR A 222 9.15 16.14 -18.55
C THR A 222 9.27 17.24 -17.48
N GLU A 223 9.97 18.32 -17.80
CA GLU A 223 10.11 19.47 -16.88
C GLU A 223 8.76 20.14 -16.54
N ASN A 224 7.73 19.99 -17.38
CA ASN A 224 6.38 20.47 -17.13
C ASN A 224 5.45 19.42 -16.49
N GLY A 225 6.00 18.33 -15.94
CA GLY A 225 5.23 17.35 -15.16
C GLY A 225 4.40 16.35 -15.99
N LEU A 226 4.61 16.27 -17.31
CA LEU A 226 3.99 15.24 -18.15
C LEU A 226 4.73 13.91 -17.94
N ILE A 227 3.98 12.85 -17.62
CA ILE A 227 4.50 11.48 -17.49
C ILE A 227 3.97 10.66 -18.64
N LEU A 228 4.88 10.10 -19.45
CA LEU A 228 4.56 9.36 -20.67
C LEU A 228 5.60 8.29 -20.97
N GLY A 229 5.37 7.47 -21.98
CA GLY A 229 6.33 6.43 -22.32
C GLY A 229 5.85 5.45 -23.37
N GLY A 230 6.53 4.31 -23.44
CA GLY A 230 6.17 3.24 -24.35
C GLY A 230 6.73 1.88 -23.93
N TYR A 231 5.99 0.84 -24.29
CA TYR A 231 6.38 -0.56 -24.13
C TYR A 231 6.77 -1.15 -25.48
N SER A 232 7.83 -1.95 -25.47
CA SER A 232 8.30 -2.74 -26.62
C SER A 232 8.51 -4.19 -26.20
N ASP A 233 7.88 -5.11 -26.92
CA ASP A 233 8.14 -6.56 -26.87
C ASP A 233 9.41 -6.96 -27.65
N VAL A 234 9.98 -6.04 -28.42
CA VAL A 234 11.19 -6.24 -29.23
C VAL A 234 12.40 -5.55 -28.61
N SER A 235 13.56 -6.22 -28.66
CA SER A 235 14.84 -5.66 -28.25
C SER A 235 15.26 -4.44 -29.06
N TRP A 236 15.77 -3.41 -28.38
CA TRP A 236 16.50 -2.32 -29.02
C TRP A 236 17.80 -2.82 -29.67
N SER A 237 18.19 -2.17 -30.77
CA SER A 237 19.42 -2.47 -31.49
C SER A 237 20.02 -1.21 -32.10
N THR A 238 21.32 -1.26 -32.42
CA THR A 238 21.98 -0.19 -33.18
C THR A 238 22.16 -0.66 -34.62
N PRO A 239 21.56 0.02 -35.61
CA PRO A 239 21.67 -0.41 -37.00
C PRO A 239 23.12 -0.25 -37.49
N THR A 240 23.72 -1.34 -37.95
CA THR A 240 25.03 -1.28 -38.61
C THR A 240 24.83 -0.86 -40.07
N SER A 241 25.36 0.29 -40.45
CA SER A 241 25.45 0.64 -41.88
C SER A 241 26.38 -0.36 -42.56
N PRO A 242 25.96 -1.03 -43.65
CA PRO A 242 26.88 -1.87 -44.42
C PRO A 242 28.02 -0.99 -44.92
N TYR A 243 29.23 -1.32 -44.52
CA TYR A 243 30.45 -0.68 -45.00
C TYR A 243 30.45 -0.76 -46.53
N ASN A 244 30.28 0.37 -47.22
CA ASN A 244 30.34 0.42 -48.68
C ASN A 244 31.75 0.87 -49.09
N PRO A 245 32.62 -0.05 -49.53
CA PRO A 245 34.00 0.25 -49.89
C PRO A 245 34.14 1.19 -51.11
N HIS A 246 33.04 1.54 -51.79
CA HIS A 246 33.03 2.46 -52.93
C HIS A 246 32.62 3.90 -52.59
N ARG A 247 32.41 4.26 -51.32
CA ARG A 247 32.11 5.66 -50.95
C ARG A 247 33.37 6.53 -51.02
N ASN A 248 33.35 7.50 -51.93
CA ASN A 248 34.44 8.46 -52.17
C ASN A 248 34.79 9.25 -50.88
N PRO A 249 36.03 9.17 -50.36
CA PRO A 249 36.43 9.77 -49.08
C PRO A 249 36.45 11.31 -49.07
N HIS A 250 36.20 11.98 -50.20
CA HIS A 250 36.21 13.45 -50.29
C HIS A 250 34.82 14.10 -50.29
N ARG A 251 33.74 13.33 -50.14
CA ARG A 251 32.39 13.89 -49.93
C ARG A 251 32.00 13.73 -48.46
N ARG A 252 32.62 14.54 -47.60
CA ARG A 252 32.10 14.75 -46.23
C ARG A 252 30.80 15.53 -46.33
N SER A 253 29.69 14.82 -46.55
CA SER A 253 28.37 15.36 -46.28
C SER A 253 28.31 15.68 -44.79
N ILE A 254 28.21 16.96 -44.45
CA ILE A 254 27.89 17.44 -43.12
C ILE A 254 26.43 17.04 -42.89
N GLY A 255 26.23 15.85 -42.34
CA GLY A 255 24.93 15.20 -42.22
C GLY A 255 25.16 13.70 -42.16
N GLY A 256 25.42 13.18 -40.96
CA GLY A 256 25.65 11.76 -40.74
C GLY A 256 24.43 10.96 -41.19
N ASN A 257 24.59 10.09 -42.19
CA ASN A 257 23.60 9.06 -42.49
C ASN A 257 23.55 8.08 -41.31
N THR A 258 22.70 8.33 -40.33
CA THR A 258 22.30 7.28 -39.39
C THR A 258 21.26 6.41 -40.09
N SER A 259 21.63 5.16 -40.39
CA SER A 259 20.66 4.16 -40.84
C SER A 259 19.65 3.96 -39.71
N SER A 260 18.36 4.14 -40.01
CA SER A 260 17.28 3.75 -39.11
C SER A 260 16.66 2.44 -39.62
N THR A 261 16.37 1.52 -38.71
CA THR A 261 15.65 0.27 -39.04
C THR A 261 14.38 0.20 -38.23
N GLN A 262 13.30 -0.22 -38.87
CA GLN A 262 12.02 -0.47 -38.20
C GLN A 262 11.92 -1.94 -37.84
N SER A 263 11.45 -2.22 -36.62
CA SER A 263 11.20 -3.56 -36.13
C SER A 263 9.70 -3.77 -35.96
N HIS A 264 9.25 -4.96 -36.35
CA HIS A 264 7.85 -5.37 -36.22
C HIS A 264 7.60 -5.87 -34.79
N SER A 265 6.51 -5.40 -34.19
CA SER A 265 6.07 -5.64 -32.83
C SER A 265 4.57 -5.88 -32.83
N ASN A 266 4.12 -6.89 -32.09
CA ASN A 266 2.69 -7.20 -31.96
C ASN A 266 2.09 -6.61 -30.69
N GLU A 267 2.92 -6.31 -29.69
CA GLU A 267 2.47 -5.91 -28.35
C GLU A 267 2.89 -4.49 -27.97
N ALA A 268 3.64 -3.77 -28.81
CA ALA A 268 4.08 -2.41 -28.48
C ALA A 268 2.91 -1.43 -28.37
N PHE A 269 3.03 -0.55 -27.39
CA PHE A 269 2.10 0.56 -27.16
C PHE A 269 2.84 1.77 -26.61
N VAL A 270 2.31 2.96 -26.88
CA VAL A 270 2.72 4.22 -26.26
C VAL A 270 1.71 4.55 -25.18
N PHE A 271 2.07 5.33 -24.16
CA PHE A 271 1.14 5.75 -23.13
C PHE A 271 1.42 7.16 -22.63
N VAL A 272 0.39 7.79 -22.08
CA VAL A 272 0.49 9.00 -21.26
C VAL A 272 -0.20 8.70 -19.94
N LEU A 273 0.48 8.91 -18.82
CA LEU A 273 -0.04 8.58 -17.48
C LEU A 273 -0.64 9.80 -16.79
N SER A 274 0.00 10.96 -16.86
CA SER A 274 -0.46 12.18 -16.18
C SER A 274 0.12 13.46 -16.79
N GLY A 275 -0.52 14.60 -16.57
CA GLY A 275 -0.08 15.95 -16.98
C GLY A 275 -1.17 17.00 -16.73
N GLU A 276 -0.84 18.29 -16.82
CA GLU A 276 -1.74 19.43 -16.50
C GLU A 276 -3.09 19.40 -17.26
N HIS A 277 -3.13 18.78 -18.44
CA HIS A 277 -4.31 18.66 -19.28
C HIS A 277 -4.70 17.19 -19.58
N ILE A 278 -4.28 16.26 -18.73
CA ILE A 278 -4.55 14.83 -18.90
C ILE A 278 -5.56 14.38 -17.85
N ALA A 279 -6.82 14.26 -18.27
CA ALA A 279 -7.92 13.87 -17.40
C ALA A 279 -7.82 12.42 -16.88
N ALA A 280 -7.20 11.53 -17.66
CA ALA A 280 -6.94 10.15 -17.29
C ALA A 280 -5.75 9.55 -18.06
N PRO A 281 -5.07 8.53 -17.51
CA PRO A 281 -4.05 7.78 -18.24
C PRO A 281 -4.60 7.18 -19.54
N CYS A 282 -3.83 7.25 -20.63
CA CYS A 282 -4.23 6.73 -21.93
C CYS A 282 -3.19 5.74 -22.49
N LYS A 283 -3.68 4.64 -23.06
CA LYS A 283 -2.90 3.67 -23.82
C LYS A 283 -3.11 3.94 -25.30
N LEU A 284 -2.02 4.00 -26.05
CA LEU A 284 -2.03 4.18 -27.49
C LEU A 284 -1.52 2.92 -28.18
N ILE A 285 -2.34 2.35 -29.04
CA ILE A 285 -2.06 1.07 -29.71
C ILE A 285 -1.69 1.25 -31.18
N SER A 286 -0.85 0.33 -31.67
CA SER A 286 -0.40 0.29 -33.06
C SER A 286 -1.52 -0.13 -34.03
N ARG A 287 -1.57 0.47 -35.23
CA ARG A 287 -2.49 0.07 -36.32
C ARG A 287 -1.91 -0.97 -37.29
N ASP A 288 -0.59 -1.08 -37.40
CA ASP A 288 0.12 -1.76 -38.50
C ASP A 288 1.33 -2.60 -38.04
N GLY A 289 1.54 -2.74 -36.73
CA GLY A 289 2.52 -3.63 -36.10
C GLY A 289 3.99 -3.28 -36.36
N SER A 290 4.34 -2.25 -37.12
CA SER A 290 5.73 -1.93 -37.48
C SER A 290 6.21 -0.62 -36.86
N ASN A 291 6.26 -0.59 -35.52
CA ASN A 291 6.26 0.65 -34.78
C ASN A 291 7.41 0.84 -33.78
N ILE A 292 8.51 0.11 -33.91
CA ILE A 292 9.73 0.35 -33.12
C ILE A 292 10.86 0.78 -34.05
N VAL A 293 11.50 1.92 -33.77
CA VAL A 293 12.58 2.45 -34.61
C VAL A 293 13.91 2.41 -33.88
N ASN A 294 14.88 1.78 -34.51
CA ASN A 294 16.25 1.71 -34.03
C ASN A 294 17.11 2.70 -34.83
N ASN A 295 17.84 3.59 -34.15
CA ASN A 295 18.76 4.55 -34.76
C ASN A 295 19.88 4.89 -33.77
N SER A 296 21.14 4.78 -34.17
CA SER A 296 22.31 5.02 -33.31
C SER A 296 22.38 6.42 -32.68
N GLY A 297 21.71 7.40 -33.29
CA GLY A 297 21.68 8.78 -32.83
C GLY A 297 20.42 9.15 -32.03
N TRP A 298 19.49 8.22 -31.81
CA TRP A 298 18.24 8.46 -31.09
C TRP A 298 18.13 7.56 -29.86
N GLY A 299 17.32 7.98 -28.89
CA GLY A 299 16.89 7.11 -27.79
C GLY A 299 15.70 6.24 -28.20
N PRO A 300 14.89 5.80 -27.22
CA PRO A 300 13.63 5.09 -27.48
C PRO A 300 12.78 5.83 -28.52
N THR A 301 12.35 5.10 -29.55
CA THR A 301 11.55 5.68 -30.63
C THR A 301 10.41 4.74 -31.01
N PHE A 302 9.18 5.23 -30.91
CA PHE A 302 7.94 4.50 -31.18
C PHE A 302 7.17 5.16 -32.32
N GLY A 303 6.84 4.35 -33.31
CA GLY A 303 6.03 4.71 -34.47
C GLY A 303 6.85 5.50 -35.47
N ARG A 304 6.66 5.26 -36.77
CA ARG A 304 7.27 6.09 -37.82
C ARG A 304 6.52 5.98 -39.13
N LYS A 305 5.78 7.03 -39.45
CA LYS A 305 5.06 7.17 -40.73
C LYS A 305 5.42 8.49 -41.38
N ASN A 306 5.68 8.47 -42.68
CA ASN A 306 6.10 9.66 -43.45
C ASN A 306 7.29 10.41 -42.81
N ASN A 307 8.28 9.67 -42.29
CA ASN A 307 9.47 10.18 -41.57
C ASN A 307 9.20 10.88 -40.22
N ILE A 308 7.98 10.84 -39.71
CA ILE A 308 7.59 11.42 -38.43
C ILE A 308 7.29 10.27 -37.45
N SER A 309 7.83 10.37 -36.25
CA SER A 309 7.65 9.39 -35.18
C SER A 309 6.67 9.89 -34.12
N ASP A 310 5.83 8.98 -33.62
CA ASP A 310 4.81 9.28 -32.61
C ASP A 310 5.45 9.66 -31.27
N LEU A 311 6.51 8.93 -30.87
CA LEU A 311 7.38 9.26 -29.74
C LEU A 311 8.83 9.13 -30.19
N LEU A 312 9.61 10.22 -30.07
CA LEU A 312 11.03 10.24 -30.40
C LEU A 312 11.82 10.91 -29.28
N VAL A 313 12.79 10.20 -28.71
CA VAL A 313 13.72 10.75 -27.73
C VAL A 313 15.05 11.13 -28.40
N THR A 314 15.48 12.38 -28.23
CA THR A 314 16.78 12.88 -28.70
C THR A 314 17.39 13.85 -27.71
N TYR A 315 18.64 13.62 -27.29
CA TYR A 315 19.46 14.55 -26.51
C TYR A 315 18.68 15.34 -25.43
N GLY A 316 18.08 14.62 -24.48
CA GLY A 316 17.33 15.23 -23.36
C GLY A 316 15.96 15.84 -23.73
N ASN A 317 15.45 15.58 -24.93
CA ASN A 317 14.12 16.01 -25.36
C ASN A 317 13.30 14.81 -25.83
N VAL A 318 11.98 14.90 -25.64
CA VAL A 318 10.99 13.99 -26.22
C VAL A 318 10.06 14.76 -27.14
N SER A 319 9.90 14.28 -28.38
CA SER A 319 8.96 14.81 -29.36
C SER A 319 7.76 13.89 -29.49
N LEU A 320 6.55 14.47 -29.45
CA LEU A 320 5.28 13.75 -29.55
C LEU A 320 4.51 14.15 -30.80
N ASN A 321 4.21 13.19 -31.66
CA ASN A 321 3.38 13.36 -32.85
C ASN A 321 2.34 12.25 -32.92
N ILE A 322 1.47 12.20 -31.90
CA ILE A 322 0.45 11.16 -31.76
C ILE A 322 -0.50 11.12 -32.97
N GLY A 323 -0.91 9.92 -33.38
CA GLY A 323 -1.84 9.71 -34.50
C GLY A 323 -1.15 9.41 -35.83
N LYS A 324 0.14 9.03 -35.83
CA LYS A 324 0.83 8.57 -37.05
C LYS A 324 0.77 7.04 -37.16
N SER A 325 1.31 6.37 -36.16
CA SER A 325 1.40 4.90 -36.07
C SER A 325 0.70 4.38 -34.81
N TYR A 326 0.55 5.23 -33.79
CA TYR A 326 -0.17 4.95 -32.55
C TYR A 326 -1.35 5.91 -32.40
N GLU A 327 -2.48 5.40 -31.90
CA GLU A 327 -3.67 6.22 -31.64
C GLU A 327 -4.16 6.07 -30.21
N ALA A 328 -4.56 7.20 -29.62
CA ALA A 328 -5.05 7.25 -28.26
C ALA A 328 -6.48 6.72 -28.13
N LEU A 329 -6.67 5.91 -27.10
CA LEU A 329 -7.97 5.51 -26.58
C LEU A 329 -8.10 6.11 -25.16
N PRO A 330 -9.12 6.95 -24.87
CA PRO A 330 -10.20 7.40 -25.74
C PRO A 330 -9.80 8.55 -26.69
N PHE A 331 -10.57 8.72 -27.76
CA PHE A 331 -10.50 9.85 -28.69
C PHE A 331 -10.95 11.13 -27.96
N GLY A 332 -10.00 11.88 -27.39
CA GLY A 332 -10.31 13.09 -26.61
C GLY A 332 -9.12 14.01 -26.36
N ASP A 333 -8.10 13.58 -25.62
CA ASP A 333 -7.15 14.56 -25.02
C ASP A 333 -5.70 14.48 -25.55
N ALA A 334 -5.32 13.42 -26.25
CA ALA A 334 -3.92 13.26 -26.71
C ALA A 334 -3.59 14.07 -27.99
N HIS A 335 -4.59 14.60 -28.69
CA HIS A 335 -4.36 15.40 -29.90
C HIS A 335 -3.76 16.78 -29.60
N ASP A 336 -4.10 17.37 -28.44
CA ASP A 336 -3.51 18.63 -27.97
C ASP A 336 -2.03 18.49 -27.55
N LEU A 337 -1.57 17.26 -27.29
CA LEU A 337 -0.15 16.95 -27.07
C LEU A 337 0.63 16.72 -28.37
N SER A 338 -0.04 16.59 -29.53
CA SER A 338 0.61 16.31 -30.81
C SER A 338 1.24 17.58 -31.40
N ASN A 339 2.49 17.49 -31.86
CA ASN A 339 3.38 18.60 -32.28
C ASN A 339 4.11 19.33 -31.13
N GLY A 340 4.29 18.70 -29.97
CA GLY A 340 5.10 19.21 -28.87
C GLY A 340 6.51 18.61 -28.83
N SER A 341 7.51 19.44 -28.49
CA SER A 341 8.84 18.99 -28.06
C SER A 341 9.06 19.42 -26.61
N PHE A 342 9.27 18.45 -25.73
CA PHE A 342 9.38 18.67 -24.29
C PHE A 342 10.77 18.31 -23.80
N LYS A 343 11.31 19.10 -22.87
CA LYS A 343 12.53 18.76 -22.16
C LYS A 343 12.25 17.66 -21.15
N ILE A 344 13.13 16.67 -21.11
CA ILE A 344 13.05 15.53 -20.20
C ILE A 344 13.67 15.95 -18.86
N LYS A 345 12.91 15.82 -17.78
CA LYS A 345 13.39 15.92 -16.40
C LYS A 345 14.11 14.63 -16.01
N ASP A 346 13.49 13.48 -16.25
CA ASP A 346 14.15 12.18 -16.15
C ASP A 346 13.51 11.13 -17.09
N MET A 347 14.28 10.12 -17.48
CA MET A 347 13.82 8.99 -18.30
C MET A 347 14.38 7.69 -17.72
N GLU A 348 13.50 6.73 -17.50
CA GLU A 348 13.81 5.40 -16.98
C GLU A 348 13.41 4.32 -17.98
N VAL A 349 14.25 3.29 -18.12
CA VAL A 349 13.97 2.13 -18.96
C VAL A 349 14.11 0.89 -18.10
N PHE A 350 13.06 0.09 -18.05
CA PHE A 350 13.00 -1.16 -17.30
C PHE A 350 12.94 -2.35 -18.26
N GLN A 351 13.64 -3.42 -17.91
CA GLN A 351 13.44 -4.74 -18.49
C GLN A 351 12.20 -5.37 -17.88
N VAL A 352 11.34 -5.95 -18.71
CA VAL A 352 10.18 -6.73 -18.25
C VAL A 352 10.61 -8.19 -18.13
N VAL A 353 10.71 -8.68 -16.89
CA VAL A 353 11.13 -10.05 -16.57
C VAL A 353 9.90 -10.88 -16.21
N GLU A 354 9.62 -11.91 -17.00
CA GLU A 354 8.57 -12.87 -16.67
C GLU A 354 9.08 -13.82 -15.58
N LYS A 355 8.38 -13.93 -14.45
CA LYS A 355 8.66 -15.00 -13.49
C LYS A 355 8.25 -16.35 -14.09
N PRO A 356 9.04 -17.42 -13.89
CA PRO A 356 8.60 -18.77 -14.22
C PRO A 356 7.48 -19.18 -13.26
N GLY A 357 6.23 -19.02 -13.66
CA GLY A 357 5.07 -19.38 -12.85
C GLY A 357 4.82 -20.89 -12.83
N ASN A 358 4.80 -21.47 -11.62
CA ASN A 358 4.01 -22.66 -11.31
C ASN A 358 2.55 -22.34 -11.64
N LYS A 359 1.99 -23.04 -12.62
CA LYS A 359 0.54 -23.05 -12.86
C LYS A 359 -0.12 -23.75 -11.67
N THR A 360 -0.68 -22.98 -10.74
CA THR A 360 -1.67 -23.51 -9.80
C THR A 360 -3.06 -23.31 -10.40
N ASP A 361 -3.72 -24.42 -10.71
CA ASP A 361 -5.06 -24.52 -11.29
C ASP A 361 -6.15 -24.07 -10.31
N ASN A 362 -6.16 -22.79 -9.93
CA ASN A 362 -7.30 -22.14 -9.30
C ASN A 362 -7.59 -20.84 -10.05
N GLU A 363 -8.16 -20.98 -11.25
CA GLU A 363 -8.84 -19.91 -11.96
C GLU A 363 -10.00 -19.43 -11.08
N SER A 364 -9.80 -18.33 -10.37
CA SER A 364 -10.82 -17.70 -9.54
C SER A 364 -11.74 -16.84 -10.42
N GLU A 365 -13.02 -16.71 -10.04
CA GLU A 365 -14.05 -15.90 -10.71
C GLU A 365 -13.60 -14.44 -11.02
N SER A 366 -12.58 -13.93 -10.34
CA SER A 366 -11.95 -12.63 -10.57
C SER A 366 -11.25 -12.53 -11.93
N ASP A 367 -10.58 -13.58 -12.39
CA ASP A 367 -9.89 -13.60 -13.70
C ASP A 367 -10.89 -13.73 -14.85
N ASN A 368 -12.03 -14.39 -14.61
CA ASN A 368 -13.11 -14.51 -15.58
C ASN A 368 -13.86 -13.18 -15.77
N LEU A 369 -13.96 -12.35 -14.72
CA LEU A 369 -14.49 -10.98 -14.79
C LEU A 369 -13.48 -10.00 -15.42
N ARG A 370 -12.18 -10.12 -15.07
CA ARG A 370 -11.05 -9.37 -15.67
C ARG A 370 -10.88 -9.64 -17.17
N ASN A 371 -11.03 -10.88 -17.61
CA ASN A 371 -10.96 -11.23 -19.03
C ASN A 371 -12.19 -10.75 -19.82
N LYS A 372 -13.31 -10.48 -19.15
CA LYS A 372 -14.51 -9.88 -19.76
C LYS A 372 -14.29 -8.39 -20.09
N LEU A 373 -13.54 -7.69 -19.24
CA LEU A 373 -13.13 -6.28 -19.37
C LEU A 373 -12.18 -6.02 -20.56
N LEU A 374 -11.31 -6.98 -20.88
CA LEU A 374 -10.30 -6.89 -21.95
C LEU A 374 -10.84 -7.16 -23.37
N GLN A 375 -12.14 -7.49 -23.52
CA GLN A 375 -12.73 -7.90 -24.80
C GLN A 375 -13.60 -6.84 -25.50
N VAL A 376 -13.55 -5.57 -25.11
CA VAL A 376 -14.32 -4.53 -25.81
C VAL A 376 -13.68 -4.27 -27.18
N LYS A 377 -14.23 -4.90 -28.22
CA LYS A 377 -13.85 -4.66 -29.62
C LYS A 377 -14.25 -3.24 -30.00
N ARG A 378 -13.29 -2.50 -30.58
CA ARG A 378 -13.49 -1.14 -31.10
C ARG A 378 -14.69 -1.09 -32.05
N ILE A 379 -15.57 -0.11 -31.85
CA ILE A 379 -16.69 0.17 -32.74
C ILE A 379 -16.23 1.11 -33.86
N ASP A 380 -16.32 0.65 -35.11
CA ASP A 380 -15.95 1.38 -36.33
C ASP A 380 -17.09 1.43 -37.37
N LYS A 381 -18.30 1.00 -36.98
CA LYS A 381 -19.45 0.82 -37.88
C LYS A 381 -20.24 2.09 -38.20
N PHE A 382 -20.05 3.18 -37.42
CA PHE A 382 -20.79 4.43 -37.59
C PHE A 382 -19.93 5.55 -38.21
N THR A 383 -20.44 6.78 -38.22
CA THR A 383 -19.63 7.97 -38.55
C THR A 383 -18.55 8.19 -37.49
N ASP A 384 -17.44 8.82 -37.87
CA ASP A 384 -16.28 9.02 -37.00
C ASP A 384 -16.65 9.67 -35.66
N ASN A 385 -17.51 10.70 -35.68
CA ASN A 385 -17.98 11.37 -34.46
C ASN A 385 -18.76 10.44 -33.52
N ILE A 386 -19.61 9.55 -34.07
CA ILE A 386 -20.41 8.60 -33.28
C ILE A 386 -19.51 7.50 -32.72
N ASN A 387 -18.65 6.93 -33.56
CA ASN A 387 -17.66 5.94 -33.12
C ASN A 387 -16.75 6.51 -32.02
N GLN A 388 -16.32 7.77 -32.15
CA GLN A 388 -15.55 8.49 -31.13
C GLN A 388 -16.33 8.57 -29.81
N GLY A 389 -17.59 9.04 -29.83
CA GLY A 389 -18.41 9.14 -28.62
C GLY A 389 -18.61 7.79 -27.91
N ILE A 390 -18.95 6.74 -28.65
CA ILE A 390 -19.17 5.38 -28.11
C ILE A 390 -17.88 4.80 -27.51
N ASN A 391 -16.77 4.83 -28.25
CA ASN A 391 -15.50 4.30 -27.76
C ASN A 391 -14.97 5.11 -26.56
N THR A 392 -15.20 6.42 -26.53
CA THR A 392 -14.86 7.27 -25.37
C THR A 392 -15.65 6.88 -24.13
N LYS A 393 -16.98 6.67 -24.25
CA LYS A 393 -17.80 6.22 -23.12
C LYS A 393 -17.33 4.85 -22.60
N TRP A 394 -17.03 3.89 -23.49
CA TRP A 394 -16.47 2.58 -23.10
C TRP A 394 -15.15 2.69 -22.33
N THR A 395 -14.22 3.54 -22.77
CA THR A 395 -12.92 3.68 -22.10
C THR A 395 -13.06 4.34 -20.73
N SER A 396 -13.94 5.35 -20.62
CA SER A 396 -14.27 5.96 -19.33
C SER A 396 -14.90 4.95 -18.37
N LEU A 397 -15.80 4.10 -18.85
CA LEU A 397 -16.41 3.03 -18.05
C LEU A 397 -15.36 2.03 -17.57
N GLN A 398 -14.43 1.58 -18.43
CA GLN A 398 -13.33 0.70 -18.02
C GLN A 398 -12.43 1.34 -16.95
N SER A 399 -12.11 2.63 -17.09
CA SER A 399 -11.32 3.37 -16.10
C SER A 399 -12.02 3.43 -14.74
N VAL A 400 -13.32 3.69 -14.73
CA VAL A 400 -14.15 3.66 -13.50
C VAL A 400 -14.21 2.24 -12.94
N GLU A 401 -14.39 1.23 -13.79
CA GLU A 401 -14.46 -0.17 -13.37
C GLU A 401 -13.19 -0.64 -12.66
N SER A 402 -12.00 -0.32 -13.19
CA SER A 402 -10.74 -0.62 -12.52
C SER A 402 -10.61 0.06 -11.15
N LYS A 403 -11.10 1.31 -11.02
CA LYS A 403 -11.13 2.02 -9.74
C LYS A 403 -12.10 1.36 -8.76
N VAL A 404 -13.28 0.96 -9.22
CA VAL A 404 -14.28 0.27 -8.39
C VAL A 404 -13.75 -1.08 -7.92
N LEU A 405 -13.13 -1.86 -8.80
CA LEU A 405 -12.49 -3.14 -8.46
C LEU A 405 -11.40 -2.94 -7.40
N ALA A 406 -10.53 -1.94 -7.56
CA ALA A 406 -9.49 -1.62 -6.59
C ALA A 406 -10.08 -1.23 -5.23
N LEU A 407 -11.17 -0.46 -5.20
CA LEU A 407 -11.86 -0.10 -3.96
C LEU A 407 -12.56 -1.30 -3.29
N GLU A 408 -13.16 -2.20 -4.06
CA GLU A 408 -13.78 -3.42 -3.57
C GLU A 408 -12.73 -4.37 -2.97
N GLU A 409 -11.59 -4.56 -3.64
CA GLU A 409 -10.48 -5.37 -3.15
C GLU A 409 -9.81 -4.73 -1.93
N SER A 410 -9.62 -3.41 -1.95
CA SER A 410 -9.13 -2.65 -0.79
C SER A 410 -10.03 -2.83 0.42
N PHE A 411 -11.35 -2.82 0.25
CA PHE A 411 -12.28 -3.00 1.37
C PHE A 411 -12.27 -4.43 1.93
N LYS A 412 -12.14 -5.45 1.07
CA LYS A 412 -12.00 -6.85 1.51
C LYS A 412 -10.69 -7.07 2.29
N THR A 413 -9.59 -6.54 1.77
CA THR A 413 -8.27 -6.65 2.43
C THR A 413 -8.22 -5.86 3.73
N GLU A 414 -8.90 -4.71 3.80
CA GLU A 414 -9.11 -3.94 5.02
C GLU A 414 -9.83 -4.76 6.11
N GLU A 415 -10.94 -5.43 5.78
CA GLU A 415 -11.66 -6.26 6.76
C GLU A 415 -10.80 -7.43 7.27
N GLN A 416 -10.09 -8.11 6.37
CA GLN A 416 -9.15 -9.18 6.74
C GLN A 416 -8.07 -8.68 7.68
N LEU A 417 -7.48 -7.52 7.37
CA LEU A 417 -6.43 -6.89 8.14
C LEU A 417 -6.92 -6.46 9.54
N VAL A 418 -8.12 -5.87 9.64
CA VAL A 418 -8.70 -5.50 10.94
C VAL A 418 -8.99 -6.76 11.77
N CYS A 419 -9.50 -7.82 11.14
CA CYS A 419 -9.75 -9.09 11.81
C CYS A 419 -8.46 -9.77 12.29
N SER A 420 -7.34 -9.63 11.57
CA SER A 420 -6.07 -10.26 11.92
C SER A 420 -5.21 -9.44 12.89
N LEU A 421 -5.14 -8.12 12.74
CA LEU A 421 -4.34 -7.24 13.61
C LEU A 421 -5.08 -6.82 14.88
N ALA A 422 -6.41 -6.81 14.85
CA ALA A 422 -7.23 -6.21 15.90
C ALA A 422 -8.29 -7.17 16.47
N GLY A 423 -8.40 -8.39 15.93
CA GLY A 423 -9.22 -9.45 16.51
C GLY A 423 -8.49 -10.11 17.68
N GLY A 424 -9.06 -10.06 18.89
CA GLY A 424 -8.48 -10.75 20.04
C GLY A 424 -9.06 -10.29 21.37
N SER A 425 -8.84 -11.06 22.43
CA SER A 425 -9.17 -10.65 23.79
C SER A 425 -8.12 -9.68 24.32
N THR A 426 -8.49 -8.80 25.25
CA THR A 426 -7.51 -8.02 26.02
C THR A 426 -6.57 -8.91 26.85
N LYS A 427 -6.96 -10.17 27.10
CA LYS A 427 -6.15 -11.20 27.78
C LYS A 427 -5.01 -11.76 26.90
N ASP A 428 -5.10 -11.57 25.60
CA ASP A 428 -4.11 -12.03 24.64
C ASP A 428 -2.98 -11.00 24.47
N ILE A 429 -3.14 -9.80 25.03
CA ILE A 429 -2.10 -8.77 25.08
C ILE A 429 -1.23 -9.03 26.31
N ILE A 430 0.05 -9.30 26.05
CA ILE A 430 1.06 -9.61 27.06
C ILE A 430 1.99 -8.43 27.23
N SER A 431 2.03 -7.88 28.44
CA SER A 431 3.01 -6.87 28.86
C SER A 431 4.22 -7.54 29.51
N LEU A 432 5.41 -7.26 29.00
CA LEU A 432 6.70 -7.76 29.45
C LEU A 432 7.55 -6.62 30.01
N ASN A 433 8.23 -6.86 31.12
CA ASN A 433 9.26 -5.99 31.67
C ASN A 433 10.60 -6.69 31.44
N VAL A 434 11.29 -6.30 30.37
CA VAL A 434 12.59 -6.85 30.03
C VAL A 434 13.62 -5.96 30.68
N SER A 435 14.07 -6.30 31.88
CA SER A 435 15.12 -5.57 32.62
C SER A 435 14.96 -4.04 32.64
N GLY A 436 13.73 -3.56 32.87
CA GLY A 436 13.35 -2.15 32.94
C GLY A 436 12.74 -1.59 31.65
N THR A 437 12.86 -2.29 30.52
CA THR A 437 12.24 -1.91 29.25
C THR A 437 10.88 -2.58 29.11
N ARG A 438 9.82 -1.78 28.99
CA ARG A 438 8.47 -2.28 28.69
C ARG A 438 8.37 -2.70 27.23
N MET A 439 7.84 -3.89 27.01
CA MET A 439 7.49 -4.41 25.69
C MET A 439 6.09 -5.02 25.78
N THR A 440 5.26 -4.84 24.76
CA THR A 440 3.91 -5.41 24.72
C THR A 440 3.73 -6.16 23.41
N THR A 441 3.17 -7.36 23.45
CA THR A 441 2.99 -8.21 22.27
C THR A 441 1.75 -9.09 22.42
N MET A 442 1.34 -9.76 21.34
CA MET A 442 0.31 -10.80 21.43
C MET A 442 0.88 -12.09 22.01
N ARG A 443 0.04 -12.83 22.71
CA ARG A 443 0.33 -14.19 23.17
C ARG A 443 0.70 -15.08 21.99
N ASP A 444 -0.06 -15.01 20.90
CA ASP A 444 0.19 -15.78 19.68
C ASP A 444 1.58 -15.51 19.12
N THR A 445 2.06 -14.26 19.17
CA THR A 445 3.42 -13.88 18.77
C THR A 445 4.48 -14.64 19.59
N LEU A 446 4.30 -14.77 20.90
CA LEU A 446 5.22 -15.54 21.77
C LEU A 446 5.14 -17.05 21.55
N MET A 447 4.05 -17.53 20.96
CA MET A 447 3.76 -18.95 20.72
C MET A 447 4.07 -19.43 19.30
N VAL A 448 4.44 -18.53 18.37
CA VAL A 448 4.74 -18.84 16.95
C VAL A 448 5.69 -20.03 16.77
N ILE A 449 6.63 -20.23 17.68
CA ILE A 449 7.54 -21.39 17.69
C ILE A 449 7.13 -22.31 18.83
N GLU A 450 6.35 -23.33 18.52
CA GLU A 450 5.68 -24.23 19.48
C GLU A 450 6.63 -24.90 20.48
N ASP A 451 7.83 -25.29 20.03
CA ASP A 451 8.82 -25.97 20.88
C ASP A 451 9.65 -25.05 21.79
N SER A 452 9.41 -23.73 21.71
CA SER A 452 10.15 -22.74 22.49
C SER A 452 9.76 -22.75 23.98
N VAL A 453 10.65 -22.20 24.81
CA VAL A 453 10.35 -21.92 26.22
C VAL A 453 9.28 -20.85 26.33
N LEU A 454 9.26 -19.86 25.42
CA LEU A 454 8.22 -18.83 25.38
C LEU A 454 6.84 -19.44 25.12
N ALA A 455 6.71 -20.31 24.12
CA ALA A 455 5.45 -20.99 23.84
C ALA A 455 4.95 -21.78 25.05
N ARG A 456 5.85 -22.50 25.74
CA ARG A 456 5.51 -23.21 26.99
C ARG A 456 5.14 -22.28 28.15
N GLN A 457 5.81 -21.13 28.26
CA GLN A 457 5.57 -20.15 29.31
C GLN A 457 4.24 -19.41 29.13
N PHE A 458 3.76 -19.23 27.90
CA PHE A 458 2.54 -18.47 27.62
C PHE A 458 1.36 -19.35 27.16
N ASP A 459 1.48 -20.67 27.29
CA ASP A 459 0.42 -21.64 27.02
C ASP A 459 -0.59 -21.70 28.19
N ASP A 460 -1.79 -21.18 27.96
CA ASP A 460 -2.87 -21.13 28.95
C ASP A 460 -3.34 -22.52 29.44
N THR A 461 -3.08 -23.60 28.68
CA THR A 461 -3.41 -24.97 29.13
C THR A 461 -2.42 -25.51 30.17
N LYS A 462 -1.24 -24.87 30.27
CA LYS A 462 -0.15 -25.25 31.17
C LYS A 462 0.14 -24.19 32.24
N TRP A 463 -0.39 -22.98 32.09
CA TRP A 463 -0.15 -21.84 32.96
C TRP A 463 -1.14 -21.77 34.14
N THR A 464 -0.83 -22.51 35.21
CA THR A 464 -1.37 -22.24 36.56
C THR A 464 -0.31 -21.54 37.39
N ASP A 465 -0.58 -20.27 37.71
CA ASP A 465 0.05 -19.45 38.75
C ASP A 465 1.57 -19.56 38.96
N GLN A 466 2.30 -18.59 38.39
CA GLN A 466 3.58 -18.18 38.96
C GLN A 466 3.62 -16.67 39.27
N GLY A 467 3.41 -16.37 40.54
CA GLY A 467 4.40 -15.67 41.35
C GLY A 467 4.72 -14.22 40.99
N SER A 468 3.90 -13.30 41.49
CA SER A 468 4.37 -11.97 41.91
C SER A 468 3.82 -11.70 43.30
N ALA A 469 4.70 -11.42 44.25
CA ALA A 469 4.43 -11.25 45.67
C ALA A 469 3.70 -9.93 46.02
N LYS A 470 2.61 -9.63 45.31
CA LYS A 470 1.53 -8.74 45.74
C LYS A 470 0.25 -9.55 45.56
N ARG A 471 -0.50 -9.80 46.63
CA ARG A 471 -1.87 -10.32 46.51
C ARG A 471 -2.58 -9.51 45.44
N ALA A 472 -3.08 -10.18 44.40
CA ALA A 472 -3.75 -9.50 43.30
C ALA A 472 -4.85 -8.62 43.92
N LEU A 473 -5.10 -7.42 43.41
CA LEU A 473 -6.18 -6.55 43.91
C LEU A 473 -7.53 -7.29 44.00
N LYS A 474 -7.72 -8.32 43.17
CA LYS A 474 -8.88 -9.22 43.19
C LYS A 474 -9.04 -10.01 44.49
N GLU A 475 -8.00 -10.09 45.32
CA GLU A 475 -7.90 -10.79 46.61
C GLU A 475 -7.84 -9.82 47.79
N TRP A 476 -7.96 -8.51 47.57
CA TRP A 476 -7.99 -7.54 48.67
C TRP A 476 -9.31 -7.64 49.41
N GLU A 477 -9.20 -7.89 50.71
CA GLU A 477 -10.31 -7.83 51.64
C GLU A 477 -10.58 -6.37 52.05
N PRO A 478 -11.74 -6.06 52.66
CA PRO A 478 -12.07 -4.70 53.09
C PRO A 478 -11.03 -4.07 54.04
N GLU A 479 -10.28 -4.89 54.78
CA GLU A 479 -9.18 -4.43 55.63
C GLU A 479 -7.99 -3.90 54.82
N ASP A 480 -7.70 -4.53 53.68
CA ASP A 480 -6.59 -4.14 52.79
C ASP A 480 -6.95 -2.85 52.04
N VAL A 481 -8.22 -2.71 51.61
CA VAL A 481 -8.76 -1.46 51.04
C VAL A 481 -8.68 -0.31 52.04
N SER A 482 -9.05 -0.56 53.29
CA SER A 482 -8.96 0.45 54.35
C SER A 482 -7.51 0.89 54.61
N LYS A 483 -6.57 -0.05 54.71
CA LYS A 483 -5.14 0.26 54.88
C LYS A 483 -4.58 1.08 53.73
N TRP A 484 -4.96 0.76 52.50
CA TRP A 484 -4.58 1.54 51.33
C TRP A 484 -5.12 2.97 51.42
N ALA A 485 -6.41 3.15 51.74
CA ALA A 485 -7.02 4.47 51.84
C ALA A 485 -6.40 5.35 52.93
N LYS A 486 -5.97 4.75 54.07
CA LYS A 486 -5.23 5.45 55.14
C LYS A 486 -3.83 5.92 54.72
N GLY A 487 -3.24 5.25 53.74
CA GLY A 487 -1.90 5.58 53.24
C GLY A 487 -1.87 6.76 52.26
N ILE A 488 -3.03 7.27 51.84
CA ILE A 488 -3.11 8.38 50.88
C ILE A 488 -3.01 9.71 51.62
N GLU A 489 -2.00 10.49 51.25
CA GLU A 489 -1.79 11.82 51.83
C GLU A 489 -2.96 12.77 51.49
N GLY A 490 -3.52 13.43 52.50
CA GLY A 490 -4.62 14.38 52.33
C GLY A 490 -6.04 13.79 52.38
N ILE A 491 -6.19 12.48 52.56
CA ILE A 491 -7.49 11.82 52.76
C ILE A 491 -7.82 11.68 54.26
N PRO A 492 -9.02 12.12 54.73
CA PRO A 492 -9.44 11.91 56.11
C PRO A 492 -9.59 10.43 56.46
N GLU A 493 -9.18 10.03 57.68
CA GLU A 493 -9.26 8.63 58.12
C GLU A 493 -10.69 8.08 58.16
N SER A 494 -11.70 8.95 58.33
CA SER A 494 -13.12 8.60 58.25
C SER A 494 -13.55 8.02 56.89
N VAL A 495 -12.83 8.34 55.81
CA VAL A 495 -13.06 7.76 54.48
C VAL A 495 -12.66 6.29 54.45
N ALA A 496 -11.50 5.97 55.04
CA ALA A 496 -11.01 4.60 55.12
C ALA A 496 -11.88 3.72 56.03
N GLU A 497 -12.49 4.32 57.05
CA GLU A 497 -13.51 3.69 57.89
C GLU A 497 -14.81 3.45 57.12
N SER A 498 -15.30 4.44 56.36
CA SER A 498 -16.51 4.26 55.53
C SER A 498 -16.35 3.14 54.49
N LEU A 499 -15.20 3.06 53.80
CA LEU A 499 -14.93 1.97 52.85
C LEU A 499 -14.92 0.59 53.55
N LYS A 500 -14.41 0.52 54.79
CA LYS A 500 -14.38 -0.70 55.60
C LYS A 500 -15.75 -1.10 56.13
N GLU A 501 -16.53 -0.14 56.63
CA GLU A 501 -17.89 -0.35 57.14
C GLU A 501 -18.84 -0.84 56.05
N ASN A 502 -18.69 -0.30 54.84
CA ASN A 502 -19.42 -0.74 53.65
C ASN A 502 -18.86 -2.03 53.03
N LYS A 503 -17.84 -2.64 53.64
CA LYS A 503 -17.20 -3.90 53.20
C LYS A 503 -16.75 -3.90 51.75
N ILE A 504 -16.26 -2.76 51.27
CA ILE A 504 -15.78 -2.62 49.89
C ILE A 504 -14.55 -3.50 49.68
N THR A 505 -14.64 -4.47 48.77
CA THR A 505 -13.53 -5.33 48.36
C THR A 505 -12.66 -4.65 47.30
N GLY A 506 -11.45 -5.18 47.04
CA GLY A 506 -10.58 -4.59 45.99
C GLY A 506 -11.18 -4.59 44.59
N ARG A 507 -12.07 -5.54 44.26
CA ARG A 507 -12.82 -5.55 42.99
C ARG A 507 -13.84 -4.43 42.91
N GLU A 508 -14.55 -4.18 44.00
CA GLU A 508 -15.57 -3.12 44.07
C GLU A 508 -14.93 -1.75 44.11
N LEU A 509 -13.79 -1.60 44.81
CA LEU A 509 -13.03 -0.36 44.87
C LEU A 509 -12.70 0.19 43.48
N VAL A 510 -12.26 -0.67 42.56
CA VAL A 510 -11.95 -0.25 41.18
C VAL A 510 -13.16 -0.12 40.28
N ALA A 511 -14.34 -0.52 40.72
CA ALA A 511 -15.59 -0.24 40.02
C ALA A 511 -16.22 1.10 40.47
N LEU A 512 -15.78 1.67 41.60
CA LEU A 512 -16.32 2.94 42.09
C LEU A 512 -16.01 4.10 41.15
N ASN A 513 -17.05 4.90 40.91
CA ASN A 513 -16.99 6.21 40.26
C ASN A 513 -17.36 7.29 41.28
N ILE A 514 -17.38 8.56 40.86
CA ILE A 514 -17.70 9.69 41.74
C ILE A 514 -19.07 9.50 42.40
N ASP A 515 -20.07 8.99 41.68
CA ASP A 515 -21.41 8.80 42.22
C ASP A 515 -21.46 7.65 43.23
N GLY A 516 -20.73 6.56 42.98
CA GLY A 516 -20.56 5.47 43.94
C GLY A 516 -19.88 5.93 45.24
N LEU A 517 -18.88 6.82 45.15
CA LEU A 517 -18.24 7.40 46.34
C LEU A 517 -19.19 8.34 47.12
N LYS A 518 -20.02 9.12 46.42
CA LYS A 518 -21.07 9.93 47.06
C LYS A 518 -22.11 9.07 47.77
N MET A 519 -22.50 7.92 47.19
CA MET A 519 -23.41 6.96 47.82
C MET A 519 -22.83 6.35 49.10
N LEU A 520 -21.50 6.35 49.26
CA LEU A 520 -20.80 5.92 50.47
C LEU A 520 -20.65 7.06 51.51
N GLY A 521 -21.31 8.21 51.29
CA GLY A 521 -21.27 9.37 52.19
C GLY A 521 -20.04 10.26 52.02
N ILE A 522 -19.23 10.06 50.96
CA ILE A 522 -18.04 10.87 50.69
C ILE A 522 -18.45 12.01 49.75
N GLU A 523 -18.74 13.18 50.31
CA GLU A 523 -19.30 14.31 49.52
C GLU A 523 -18.29 15.43 49.24
N ARG A 524 -17.18 15.48 49.98
CA ARG A 524 -16.21 16.56 49.85
C ARG A 524 -15.53 16.50 48.47
N PRO A 525 -15.66 17.54 47.62
CA PRO A 525 -15.17 17.49 46.24
C PRO A 525 -13.67 17.19 46.10
N GLY A 526 -12.82 17.81 46.93
CA GLY A 526 -11.38 17.56 46.90
C GLY A 526 -11.00 16.12 47.27
N THR A 527 -11.72 15.52 48.21
CA THR A 527 -11.50 14.12 48.63
C THR A 527 -11.98 13.14 47.55
N LEU A 528 -13.10 13.45 46.89
CA LEU A 528 -13.61 12.68 45.75
C LEU A 528 -12.61 12.65 44.58
N CYS A 529 -12.04 13.79 44.21
CA CYS A 529 -11.04 13.85 43.14
C CYS A 529 -9.78 13.07 43.49
N LEU A 530 -9.22 13.26 44.69
CA LEU A 530 -8.02 12.55 45.15
C LEU A 530 -8.23 11.02 45.21
N LEU A 531 -9.38 10.57 45.72
CA LEU A 531 -9.72 9.14 45.74
C LEU A 531 -9.82 8.57 44.33
N ILE A 532 -10.48 9.27 43.40
CA ILE A 532 -10.61 8.79 42.03
C ILE A 532 -9.26 8.73 41.33
N ASP A 533 -8.40 9.72 41.52
CA ASP A 533 -7.05 9.71 40.97
C ASP A 533 -6.23 8.52 41.50
N GLU A 534 -6.27 8.26 42.81
CA GLU A 534 -5.57 7.14 43.43
C GLU A 534 -6.18 5.77 43.06
N ILE A 535 -7.50 5.65 42.96
CA ILE A 535 -8.17 4.44 42.45
C ILE A 535 -7.73 4.20 41.00
N ASN A 536 -7.60 5.25 40.17
CA ASN A 536 -7.12 5.12 38.80
C ASN A 536 -5.64 4.71 38.74
N ILE A 537 -4.79 5.20 39.66
CA ILE A 537 -3.40 4.73 39.81
C ILE A 537 -3.38 3.25 40.20
N LEU A 538 -4.21 2.82 41.15
CA LEU A 538 -4.34 1.40 41.52
C LEU A 538 -4.84 0.53 40.37
N LYS A 539 -5.83 1.00 39.60
CA LYS A 539 -6.32 0.30 38.40
C LYS A 539 -5.16 0.05 37.43
N ARG A 540 -4.38 1.10 37.12
CA ARG A 540 -3.22 1.01 36.24
C ARG A 540 -2.16 0.05 36.81
N ALA A 541 -1.86 0.14 38.10
CA ALA A 541 -0.84 -0.69 38.75
C ALA A 541 -1.21 -2.18 38.83
N ASN A 542 -2.50 -2.53 38.86
CA ASN A 542 -2.98 -3.92 38.97
C ASN A 542 -3.51 -4.50 37.64
N GLN A 543 -3.76 -3.66 36.63
CA GLN A 543 -4.04 -4.11 35.26
C GLN A 543 -2.80 -4.66 34.56
N ASP A 544 -1.61 -4.35 35.07
CA ASP A 544 -0.32 -4.72 34.49
C ASP A 544 0.29 -5.90 35.27
N HIS A 545 -0.20 -7.14 35.10
CA HIS A 545 0.59 -8.32 35.44
C HIS A 545 1.75 -8.40 34.44
N VAL A 546 2.82 -7.65 34.72
CA VAL A 546 3.97 -7.55 33.83
C VAL A 546 4.87 -8.75 34.10
N THR A 547 5.06 -9.59 33.09
CA THR A 547 6.00 -10.72 33.21
C THR A 547 7.42 -10.16 33.19
N LEU A 548 8.19 -10.42 34.24
CA LEU A 548 9.59 -9.99 34.33
C LEU A 548 10.47 -10.92 33.47
N ILE A 549 11.28 -10.32 32.61
CA ILE A 549 12.28 -11.01 31.80
C ILE A 549 13.67 -10.46 32.18
N GLU A 550 14.48 -11.30 32.82
CA GLU A 550 15.80 -10.94 33.35
C GLU A 550 16.92 -11.13 32.29
N HIS A 551 16.68 -10.63 31.08
CA HIS A 551 17.66 -10.66 29.99
C HIS A 551 17.82 -9.28 29.33
N SER A 552 18.83 -9.17 28.46
CA SER A 552 19.11 -7.93 27.74
C SER A 552 17.90 -7.48 26.90
N PRO A 553 17.40 -6.25 27.10
CA PRO A 553 16.29 -5.70 26.32
C PRO A 553 16.57 -5.71 24.82
N TYR A 554 17.79 -5.35 24.43
CA TYR A 554 18.23 -5.39 23.04
C TYR A 554 18.12 -6.79 22.44
N CYS A 555 18.69 -7.81 23.10
CA CYS A 555 18.69 -9.18 22.56
C CYS A 555 17.28 -9.77 22.50
N PHE A 556 16.46 -9.52 23.53
CA PHE A 556 15.09 -9.98 23.57
C PHE A 556 14.20 -9.23 22.56
N GLY A 557 14.44 -7.94 22.35
CA GLY A 557 13.77 -7.13 21.34
C GLY A 557 13.95 -7.70 19.93
N LEU A 558 15.19 -8.06 19.55
CA LEU A 558 15.47 -8.71 18.25
C LEU A 558 14.72 -10.04 18.07
N ILE A 559 14.60 -10.84 19.14
CA ILE A 559 13.80 -12.07 19.12
C ILE A 559 12.32 -11.72 18.91
N LEU A 560 11.81 -10.77 19.70
CA LEU A 560 10.41 -10.39 19.68
C LEU A 560 9.99 -9.82 18.33
N ASP A 561 10.82 -8.96 17.73
CA ASP A 561 10.55 -8.39 16.42
C ASP A 561 10.53 -9.45 15.31
N TYR A 562 11.43 -10.45 15.37
CA TYR A 562 11.37 -11.59 14.46
C TYR A 562 10.10 -12.41 14.62
N LEU A 563 9.69 -12.68 15.87
CA LEU A 563 8.45 -13.39 16.15
C LEU A 563 7.23 -12.63 15.63
N ARG A 564 7.18 -11.29 15.79
CA ARG A 564 6.10 -10.44 15.24
C ARG A 564 6.01 -10.59 13.73
N LEU A 565 7.14 -10.46 13.02
CA LEU A 565 7.15 -10.60 11.56
C LEU A 565 6.76 -12.02 11.12
N LYS A 566 7.21 -13.04 11.84
CA LYS A 566 6.86 -14.44 11.55
C LYS A 566 5.37 -14.73 11.79
N HIS A 567 4.79 -14.14 12.83
CA HIS A 567 3.35 -14.18 13.09
C HIS A 567 2.56 -13.55 11.93
N LEU A 568 2.96 -12.35 11.49
CA LEU A 568 2.34 -11.66 10.36
C LEU A 568 2.51 -12.45 9.04
N HIS A 569 3.66 -13.10 8.84
CA HIS A 569 3.87 -13.96 7.68
C HIS A 569 2.93 -15.18 7.69
N ALA A 570 2.78 -15.84 8.83
CA ALA A 570 1.86 -16.99 8.99
C ALA A 570 0.39 -16.62 8.70
N GLN A 571 0.02 -15.35 8.90
CA GLN A 571 -1.30 -14.81 8.56
C GLN A 571 -1.44 -14.33 7.10
N GLY A 572 -0.37 -14.41 6.30
CA GLY A 572 -0.36 -13.91 4.91
C GLY A 572 -0.27 -12.39 4.77
N LEU A 573 0.08 -11.67 5.84
CA LEU A 573 0.13 -10.20 5.88
C LEU A 573 1.53 -9.64 5.59
N ALA A 574 2.57 -10.48 5.65
CA ALA A 574 3.96 -10.09 5.41
C ALA A 574 4.71 -11.17 4.64
N LYS A 575 5.81 -10.78 3.98
CA LYS A 575 6.78 -11.71 3.39
C LYS A 575 7.58 -12.43 4.49
N GLU A 576 8.24 -13.53 4.13
CA GLU A 576 9.12 -14.27 5.04
C GLU A 576 10.19 -13.32 5.64
N PRO A 577 10.32 -13.24 6.98
CA PRO A 577 11.26 -12.34 7.62
C PRO A 577 12.71 -12.79 7.44
N ARG A 578 13.61 -11.82 7.40
CA ARG A 578 15.06 -12.07 7.48
C ARG A 578 15.45 -12.53 8.88
N LEU A 579 16.51 -13.33 8.97
CA LEU A 579 17.09 -13.71 10.26
C LEU A 579 17.61 -12.47 11.01
N PRO A 580 17.43 -12.39 12.34
CA PRO A 580 17.91 -11.26 13.11
C PRO A 580 19.44 -11.18 13.08
N VAL A 581 19.96 -9.97 12.88
CA VAL A 581 21.40 -9.70 12.92
C VAL A 581 21.68 -8.82 14.12
N ALA A 582 22.27 -9.40 15.15
CA ALA A 582 22.74 -8.64 16.31
C ALA A 582 24.10 -7.99 16.00
N SER A 583 24.30 -6.76 16.48
CA SER A 583 25.60 -6.08 16.42
C SER A 583 26.73 -6.94 17.00
N ASP A 584 27.93 -6.85 16.41
CA ASP A 584 29.12 -7.64 16.81
C ASP A 584 29.38 -7.65 18.33
N PRO A 585 29.28 -6.52 19.07
CA PRO A 585 29.50 -6.51 20.51
C PRO A 585 28.44 -7.29 21.30
N GLN A 586 27.23 -7.47 20.75
CA GLN A 586 26.10 -8.15 21.39
C GLN A 586 25.88 -9.57 20.88
N LEU A 587 26.53 -10.00 19.80
CA LEU A 587 26.30 -11.28 19.14
C LEU A 587 26.40 -12.48 20.09
N SER A 588 27.46 -12.54 20.91
CA SER A 588 27.63 -13.62 21.89
C SER A 588 26.52 -13.65 22.94
N ARG A 589 26.02 -12.47 23.35
CA ARG A 589 24.90 -12.36 24.29
C ARG A 589 23.60 -12.78 23.62
N TYR A 590 23.35 -12.32 22.41
CA TYR A 590 22.18 -12.67 21.61
C TYR A 590 22.07 -14.19 21.44
N GLN A 591 23.14 -14.87 21.03
CA GLN A 591 23.18 -16.33 20.89
C GLN A 591 22.84 -17.08 22.19
N LYS A 592 23.29 -16.57 23.35
CA LYS A 592 22.95 -17.16 24.66
C LYS A 592 21.47 -17.00 24.99
N VAL A 593 20.90 -15.82 24.76
CA VAL A 593 19.48 -15.55 24.98
C VAL A 593 18.61 -16.39 24.04
N VAL A 594 18.97 -16.51 22.77
CA VAL A 594 18.27 -17.37 21.81
C VAL A 594 18.31 -18.83 22.25
N LYS A 595 19.48 -19.38 22.61
CA LYS A 595 19.59 -20.78 23.05
C LYS A 595 18.81 -21.07 24.34
N TYR A 596 18.64 -20.07 25.20
CA TYR A 596 17.83 -20.19 26.40
C TYR A 596 16.35 -20.33 26.05
N TYR A 597 15.81 -19.43 25.22
CA TYR A 597 14.39 -19.44 24.86
C TYR A 597 14.01 -20.46 23.79
N PHE A 598 14.97 -20.86 22.95
CA PHE A 598 14.77 -21.77 21.82
C PHE A 598 15.81 -22.89 21.88
N PRO A 599 15.70 -23.84 22.82
CA PRO A 599 16.66 -24.92 22.96
C PRO A 599 16.60 -25.91 21.77
N GLY A 600 17.73 -26.54 21.46
CA GLY A 600 17.83 -27.57 20.42
C GLY A 600 17.72 -26.99 19.01
N ASP A 601 17.01 -27.69 18.12
CA ASP A 601 16.87 -27.30 16.71
C ASP A 601 16.10 -25.99 16.52
N SER A 602 15.25 -25.60 17.49
CA SER A 602 14.52 -24.32 17.43
C SER A 602 15.44 -23.09 17.43
N SER A 603 16.64 -23.17 18.01
CA SER A 603 17.63 -22.09 17.95
C SER A 603 18.10 -21.78 16.53
N LYS A 604 18.11 -22.76 15.62
CA LYS A 604 18.55 -22.59 14.23
C LYS A 604 17.60 -21.68 13.46
N LEU A 605 16.33 -21.60 13.86
CA LEU A 605 15.34 -20.71 13.24
C LEU A 605 15.68 -19.23 13.40
N LEU A 606 16.45 -18.86 14.44
CA LEU A 606 16.88 -17.48 14.67
C LEU A 606 18.38 -17.26 14.43
N LEU A 607 19.21 -18.31 14.50
CA LEU A 607 20.67 -18.19 14.36
C LEU A 607 21.20 -18.55 12.96
N GLY A 608 20.41 -19.22 12.13
CA GLY A 608 20.85 -19.78 10.84
C GLY A 608 21.38 -21.19 10.97
#